data_AF-A0A0D3B3R8-F1
#
_entry.id   AF-A0A0D3B3R8-F1
#
_cell.length_a   1.000
_cell.length_b   1.000
_cell.length_c   1.000
_cell.angle_alpha   90.00
_cell.angle_beta   90.00
_cell.angle_gamma   90.00
#
_symmetry.space_group_name_H-M   'P 1'
#
loop_
_entity.id
_entity.type
_entity.pdbx_description
1 polymer ?
#
loop_
_entity_poly.entity_id
_entity_poly.type
_entity_poly.pdbx_seq_one_letter_code
_entity_poly.pdbx_strand_id
1 'polypeptide(L)'
;MAATAPWDLSCHLDVNFKTEQHAFIAYTSLAVDKELQPDKVRRVMSVSTQQAFCSVEARLLRASFSAFVDVLTLATRTIREYGQD
;
A
#
# COMPACT_ATOMS: atom_id res chain seq x y z
N MET A 1 -18.34 -10.88 -22.42
CA MET A 1 -17.32 -11.65 -21.69
C MET A 1 -16.16 -10.71 -21.41
N ALA A 2 -16.00 -10.26 -20.16
CA ALA A 2 -14.98 -9.27 -19.81
C ALA A 2 -13.61 -9.95 -19.71
N ALA A 3 -12.64 -9.48 -20.50
CA ALA A 3 -11.27 -9.94 -20.45
C ALA A 3 -10.65 -9.56 -19.10
N THR A 4 -10.39 -10.55 -18.24
CA THR A 4 -9.53 -10.43 -17.08
C THR A 4 -8.10 -10.22 -17.57
N ALA A 5 -7.58 -9.00 -17.47
CA ALA A 5 -6.14 -8.80 -17.59
C ALA A 5 -5.44 -9.62 -16.49
N PRO A 6 -4.44 -10.45 -16.80
CA PRO A 6 -3.85 -11.32 -15.79
C PRO A 6 -2.85 -10.48 -14.99
N TRP A 7 -3.27 -9.99 -13.83
CA TRP A 7 -2.30 -9.56 -12.83
C TRP A 7 -1.66 -10.82 -12.24
N ASP A 8 -0.73 -11.42 -13.00
CA ASP A 8 -0.07 -12.68 -12.65
C ASP A 8 0.87 -12.56 -11.45
N LEU A 9 1.26 -11.33 -11.11
CA LEU A 9 2.17 -11.05 -10.03
C LEU A 9 1.43 -10.34 -8.91
N SER A 10 1.44 -10.98 -7.74
CA SER A 10 0.92 -10.41 -6.50
C SER A 10 2.00 -10.30 -5.45
N CYS A 11 1.90 -9.27 -4.62
CA CYS A 11 2.67 -9.10 -3.40
C CYS A 11 1.72 -8.66 -2.31
N HIS A 12 1.89 -9.21 -1.11
CA HIS A 12 1.07 -8.85 0.02
C HIS A 12 1.95 -8.36 1.17
N LEU A 13 1.49 -7.31 1.83
CA LEU A 13 2.18 -6.66 2.95
C LEU A 13 1.20 -6.49 4.10
N ASP A 14 1.62 -6.95 5.27
CA ASP A 14 0.92 -6.73 6.53
C ASP A 14 1.80 -5.88 7.45
N VAL A 15 1.19 -4.87 8.08
CA VAL A 15 1.88 -3.88 8.90
C VAL A 15 1.11 -3.68 10.19
N ASN A 16 1.66 -4.19 11.28
CA ASN A 16 1.05 -4.08 12.59
C ASN A 16 1.48 -2.77 13.26
N PHE A 17 0.49 -1.96 13.65
CA PHE A 17 0.69 -0.77 14.49
C PHE A 17 0.32 -1.07 15.94
N LYS A 18 0.88 -0.29 16.87
CA LYS A 18 0.64 -0.45 18.33
C LYS A 18 -0.83 -0.19 18.70
N THR A 19 -1.49 0.73 18.02
CA THR A 19 -2.89 1.10 18.26
C THR A 19 -3.66 1.16 16.93
N GLU A 20 -4.98 0.96 17.00
CA GLU A 20 -5.87 1.11 15.85
C GLU A 20 -5.85 2.54 15.29
N GLN A 21 -5.73 3.54 16.17
CA GLN A 21 -5.61 4.94 15.78
C GLN A 21 -4.35 5.19 14.93
N HIS A 22 -3.20 4.60 15.30
CA HIS A 22 -1.97 4.70 14.49
C HIS A 22 -2.13 4.03 13.12
N ALA A 23 -2.77 2.86 13.07
CA ALA A 23 -3.08 2.17 11.81
C ALA A 23 -3.99 3.03 10.92
N PHE A 24 -5.01 3.67 11.51
CA PHE A 24 -5.94 4.54 10.78
C PHE A 24 -5.26 5.80 10.24
N ILE A 25 -4.39 6.45 11.02
CA ILE A 25 -3.62 7.62 10.58
C ILE A 25 -2.70 7.23 9.41
N ALA A 26 -1.98 6.11 9.54
CA ALA A 26 -1.10 5.63 8.49
C ALA A 26 -1.89 5.32 7.20
N TYR A 27 -2.99 4.59 7.30
CA TYR A 27 -3.85 4.27 6.16
C TYR A 27 -4.37 5.54 5.46
N THR A 28 -4.92 6.49 6.22
CA THR A 28 -5.50 7.72 5.66
C THR A 28 -4.44 8.56 4.96
N SER A 29 -3.22 8.57 5.50
CA SER A 29 -2.08 9.27 4.89
C SER A 29 -1.58 8.61 3.60
N LEU A 30 -1.79 7.30 3.44
CA LEU A 30 -1.30 6.52 2.30
C LEU A 30 -2.39 6.29 1.22
N ALA A 31 -3.67 6.38 1.58
CA ALA A 31 -4.82 6.11 0.71
C ALA A 31 -5.23 7.31 -0.18
N VAL A 32 -4.36 8.31 -0.33
CA VAL A 32 -4.68 9.57 -1.03
C VAL A 32 -4.50 9.51 -2.54
N ASP A 33 -3.50 8.76 -3.05
CA ASP A 33 -3.15 8.78 -4.46
C ASP A 33 -3.53 7.49 -5.20
N LYS A 34 -4.04 7.67 -6.42
CA LYS A 34 -4.22 6.58 -7.39
C LYS A 34 -2.86 6.21 -7.98
N GLU A 35 -2.67 4.93 -8.27
CA GLU A 35 -1.46 4.45 -8.98
C GLU A 35 -1.33 5.16 -10.34
N LEU A 36 -0.09 5.49 -10.73
CA LEU A 36 0.23 6.21 -11.98
C LEU A 36 -0.24 5.48 -13.24
N GLN A 37 -0.33 4.15 -13.19
CA GLN A 37 -0.78 3.29 -14.30
C GLN A 37 -1.80 2.27 -13.78
N PRO A 38 -3.06 2.67 -13.56
CA PRO A 38 -4.08 1.84 -12.93
C PRO A 38 -4.52 0.64 -13.79
N ASP A 39 -4.20 0.67 -15.09
CA ASP A 39 -4.38 -0.44 -16.05
C ASP A 39 -3.34 -1.55 -15.87
N LYS A 40 -2.16 -1.23 -15.31
CA LYS A 40 -1.03 -2.16 -15.19
C LYS A 40 -0.67 -2.52 -13.76
N VAL A 41 -0.98 -1.64 -12.81
CA VAL A 41 -0.74 -1.85 -11.38
C VAL A 41 -2.02 -1.52 -10.61
N ARG A 42 -2.41 -2.43 -9.74
CA ARG A 42 -3.49 -2.21 -8.78
C ARG A 42 -2.98 -2.41 -7.38
N ARG A 43 -3.33 -1.47 -6.51
CA ARG A 43 -3.16 -1.57 -5.06
C ARG A 43 -4.53 -1.66 -4.40
N VAL A 44 -4.66 -2.58 -3.46
CA VAL A 44 -5.82 -2.72 -2.58
C VAL A 44 -5.33 -2.54 -1.14
N MET A 45 -5.88 -1.56 -0.44
CA MET A 45 -5.50 -1.22 0.93
C MET A 45 -6.69 -1.37 1.87
N SER A 46 -6.42 -1.83 3.08
CA SER A 46 -7.39 -1.90 4.17
C SER A 46 -6.67 -1.62 5.50
N VAL A 47 -7.41 -1.08 6.47
CA VAL A 47 -6.90 -0.76 7.83
C VAL A 47 -6.85 -2.02 8.69
N SER A 48 -7.76 -2.97 8.46
CA SER A 48 -7.90 -4.20 9.25
C SER A 48 -7.40 -5.45 8.53
N THR A 49 -7.06 -5.33 7.25
CA THR A 49 -6.62 -6.45 6.43
C THR A 49 -5.39 -6.10 5.59
N GLN A 50 -4.61 -7.14 5.28
CA GLN A 50 -3.40 -7.13 4.48
C GLN A 50 -3.51 -6.25 3.23
N GLN A 51 -2.50 -5.44 2.96
CA GLN A 51 -2.40 -4.67 1.73
C GLN A 51 -1.92 -5.56 0.59
N ALA A 52 -2.56 -5.45 -0.59
CA ALA A 52 -2.27 -6.27 -1.76
C ALA A 52 -1.88 -5.40 -2.95
N PHE A 53 -0.81 -5.80 -3.63
CA PHE A 53 -0.28 -5.18 -4.84
C PHE A 53 -0.33 -6.21 -5.96
N CYS A 54 -0.94 -5.87 -7.07
CA CYS A 54 -1.09 -6.72 -8.23
C CYS A 54 -0.59 -5.99 -9.47
N SER A 55 0.17 -6.66 -10.33
CA SER A 55 0.74 -6.05 -11.54
C SER A 55 0.89 -7.06 -12.67
N VAL A 56 0.89 -6.55 -13.90
CA VAL A 56 1.22 -7.31 -15.12
C VAL A 56 2.72 -7.49 -15.34
N GLU A 57 3.55 -6.61 -14.78
CA GLU A 57 5.02 -6.64 -14.91
C GLU A 57 5.69 -6.64 -13.53
N ALA A 58 6.72 -7.47 -13.35
CA ALA A 58 7.50 -7.53 -12.11
C ALA A 58 8.21 -6.20 -11.80
N ARG A 59 8.65 -5.51 -12.85
CA ARG A 59 9.29 -4.19 -12.73
C ARG A 59 8.33 -3.15 -12.17
N LEU A 60 7.08 -3.14 -12.64
CA LEU A 60 6.05 -2.22 -12.18
C LEU A 60 5.61 -2.55 -10.74
N LEU A 61 5.48 -3.85 -10.43
CA LEU A 61 5.21 -4.32 -9.06
C LEU A 61 6.29 -3.83 -8.10
N ARG A 62 7.56 -4.06 -8.43
CA ARG A 62 8.71 -3.64 -7.62
C ARG A 62 8.71 -2.12 -7.43
N ALA A 63 8.52 -1.35 -8.49
CA ALA A 63 8.56 0.11 -8.41
C ALA A 63 7.43 0.67 -7.54
N SER A 64 6.18 0.23 -7.74
CA SER A 64 5.03 0.66 -6.95
C SER A 64 5.16 0.23 -5.49
N PHE A 65 5.57 -1.01 -5.24
CA PHE A 65 5.80 -1.53 -3.89
C PHE A 65 6.91 -0.76 -3.15
N SER A 66 8.05 -0.52 -3.79
CA SER A 66 9.15 0.25 -3.18
C SER A 66 8.72 1.67 -2.83
N ALA A 67 8.07 2.38 -3.77
CA ALA A 67 7.57 3.72 -3.52
C ALA A 67 6.56 3.75 -2.36
N PHE A 68 5.69 2.75 -2.28
CA PHE A 68 4.75 2.62 -1.17
C PHE A 68 5.46 2.43 0.18
N VAL A 69 6.45 1.54 0.26
CA VAL A 69 7.20 1.27 1.49
C VAL A 69 8.00 2.50 1.95
N ASP A 70 8.52 3.30 1.03
CA ASP A 70 9.20 4.56 1.36
C ASP A 70 8.26 5.54 2.06
N VAL A 71 7.04 5.73 1.53
CA VAL A 71 6.04 6.62 2.14
C VAL A 71 5.48 6.03 3.44
N LEU A 72 5.25 4.72 3.50
CA LEU A 72 4.85 4.03 4.73
C LEU A 72 5.90 4.23 5.83
N THR A 73 7.19 4.13 5.49
CA THR A 73 8.28 4.35 6.42
C THR A 73 8.27 5.80 6.93
N LEU A 74 8.03 6.77 6.06
CA LEU A 74 7.91 8.18 6.45
C LEU A 74 6.73 8.37 7.42
N ALA A 75 5.53 7.90 7.06
CA ALA A 75 4.34 8.00 7.90
C ALA A 75 4.55 7.33 9.27
N THR A 76 5.18 6.15 9.29
CA THR A 76 5.49 5.42 10.53
C THR A 76 6.48 6.18 11.40
N ARG A 77 7.51 6.80 10.81
CA ARG A 77 8.46 7.65 11.56
C ARG A 77 7.76 8.88 12.13
N THR A 78 6.88 9.52 11.36
CA THR A 78 6.09 10.67 11.81
C THR A 78 5.18 10.28 12.99
N ILE A 79 4.48 9.15 12.92
CA ILE A 79 3.67 8.64 14.04
C ILE A 79 4.55 8.32 15.24
N ARG A 80 5.74 7.76 15.04
CA ARG A 80 6.66 7.47 16.15
C ARG A 80 7.17 8.74 16.84
N GLU A 81 7.46 9.78 16.07
CA GLU A 81 8.03 11.04 16.60
C GLU A 81 6.95 11.93 17.23
N TYR A 82 5.76 11.98 16.64
CA TYR A 82 4.72 12.95 17.00
C TYR A 82 3.39 12.33 17.44
N GLY A 83 3.17 11.04 17.20
CA GLY A 83 1.96 10.31 17.59
C GLY A 83 1.99 9.89 19.06
N GLN A 84 2.29 10.84 19.94
CA GLN A 84 2.24 10.63 21.39
C GLN A 84 0.83 10.18 21.81
N ASP A 85 0.81 9.22 22.73
CA ASP A 85 -0.32 8.94 23.60
C ASP A 85 -0.36 10.00 24.71
#